data_AF-A0A496XIU5-F1
#
_entry.id   AF-A0A496XIU5-F1
#
_cell.length_a   1.000
_cell.length_b   1.000
_cell.length_c   1.000
_cell.angle_alpha   90.00
_cell.angle_beta   90.00
_cell.angle_gamma   90.00
#
_symmetry.space_group_name_H-M   'P 1'
#
loop_
_entity.id
_entity.type
_entity.pdbx_description
1 polymer ?
#
loop_
_entity_poly.entity_id
_entity_poly.type
_entity_poly.pdbx_seq_one_letter_code
_entity_poly.pdbx_strand_id
1 'polypeptide(L)'
;MIIESLQAIETPQDTSVAAQVDPAKVKELMANLQELLEDDNTDAADVLDELLPLLGTHHKSDVNALATFIEEYEFEDALVILGAIIEGRGTS
;
A
#
# COMPACT_ATOMS: atom_id res chain seq x y z
N MET A 1 -5.87 0.37 38.47
CA MET A 1 -6.01 1.30 37.34
C MET A 1 -4.76 1.10 36.50
N ILE A 2 -4.91 0.52 35.31
CA ILE A 2 -3.80 0.05 34.47
C ILE A 2 -3.14 1.27 33.84
N ILE A 3 -1.84 1.46 34.08
CA ILE A 3 -1.07 2.57 33.52
C ILE A 3 -0.61 2.16 32.11
N GLU A 4 -1.11 2.95 31.15
CA GLU A 4 -0.52 3.36 29.87
C GLU A 4 0.25 2.30 29.06
N SER A 5 -0.50 1.66 28.16
CA SER A 5 0.04 1.13 26.91
C SER A 5 0.34 2.29 25.96
N LEU A 6 1.62 2.63 25.76
CA LEU A 6 2.13 3.45 24.65
C LEU A 6 3.66 3.25 24.56
N GLN A 7 4.08 2.15 23.94
CA GLN A 7 5.45 1.98 23.46
C GLN A 7 5.42 1.39 22.06
N ALA A 8 6.35 1.89 21.24
CA ALA A 8 6.48 1.75 19.78
C ALA A 8 5.54 2.71 19.04
N ILE A 9 6.00 3.65 18.22
CA ILE A 9 7.15 3.59 17.31
C ILE A 9 7.70 5.03 17.14
N GLU A 10 8.91 5.30 17.63
CA GLU A 10 9.73 6.40 17.12
C GLU A 10 10.63 5.80 16.03
N THR A 11 10.36 6.10 14.76
CA THR A 11 11.30 5.86 13.67
C THR A 11 11.94 7.19 13.26
N PRO A 12 13.27 7.27 13.14
CA PRO A 12 13.99 8.52 12.92
C PRO A 12 13.72 9.07 11.52
N GLN A 13 13.35 10.35 11.45
CA GLN A 13 13.22 11.09 10.19
C GLN A 13 14.61 11.42 9.63
N ASP A 14 15.07 10.61 8.67
CA ASP A 14 16.21 10.91 7.83
C ASP A 14 15.77 11.91 6.75
N THR A 15 16.22 13.15 6.90
CA THR A 15 15.92 14.27 6.01
C THR A 15 16.94 14.29 4.87
N SER A 16 16.65 13.54 3.80
CA SER A 16 17.42 13.62 2.56
C SER A 16 16.57 14.19 1.43
N VAL A 17 16.86 15.44 1.07
CA VAL A 17 16.23 16.20 -0.03
C VAL A 17 16.79 15.70 -1.36
N ALA A 18 16.33 14.54 -1.78
CA ALA A 18 16.14 14.24 -3.20
C ALA A 18 14.63 14.01 -3.38
N ALA A 19 14.11 14.03 -4.61
CA ALA A 19 12.72 13.68 -4.89
C ALA A 19 12.49 12.18 -4.62
N GLN A 20 12.59 11.82 -3.34
CA GLN A 20 12.58 10.49 -2.78
C GLN A 20 11.16 10.27 -2.32
N VAL A 21 10.47 9.39 -3.04
CA VAL A 21 9.24 8.76 -2.58
C VAL A 21 9.39 8.46 -1.08
N ASP A 22 8.52 9.02 -0.25
CA ASP A 22 8.57 8.79 1.19
C ASP A 22 8.15 7.34 1.47
N PRO A 23 9.08 6.47 1.88
CA PRO A 23 8.78 5.06 2.10
C PRO A 23 7.78 4.86 3.24
N ALA A 24 7.70 5.80 4.19
CA ALA A 24 6.69 5.74 5.25
C ALA A 24 5.29 5.98 4.68
N LYS A 25 5.17 6.95 3.74
CA LYS A 25 3.88 7.23 3.08
C LYS A 25 3.44 6.07 2.19
N VAL A 26 4.35 5.46 1.44
CA VAL A 26 4.05 4.24 0.65
C VAL A 26 3.55 3.13 1.55
N LYS A 27 4.22 2.89 2.68
CA LYS A 27 3.82 1.84 3.63
C LYS A 27 2.45 2.12 4.26
N GLU A 28 2.17 3.38 4.62
CA GLU A 28 0.86 3.80 5.13
C GLU A 28 -0.25 3.54 4.10
N LEU A 29 -0.03 3.95 2.85
CA LEU A 29 -0.99 3.75 1.76
C LEU A 29 -1.20 2.27 1.43
N MET A 30 -0.14 1.46 1.46
CA MET A 30 -0.25 0.01 1.29
C MET A 30 -1.05 -0.66 2.40
N ALA A 31 -0.85 -0.26 3.65
CA ALA A 31 -1.61 -0.77 4.78
C ALA A 31 -3.08 -0.35 4.71
N ASN A 32 -3.34 0.90 4.31
CA ASN A 32 -4.70 1.39 4.12
C ASN A 32 -5.41 0.67 2.96
N LEU A 33 -4.73 0.50 1.83
CA LEU A 33 -5.23 -0.26 0.69
C LEU A 33 -5.56 -1.70 1.10
N GLN A 34 -4.70 -2.35 1.88
CA GLN A 34 -4.96 -3.69 2.38
C GLN A 34 -6.23 -3.74 3.24
N GLU A 35 -6.40 -2.82 4.18
CA GLU A 35 -7.59 -2.74 5.05
C GLU A 35 -8.87 -2.56 4.23
N LEU A 36 -8.85 -1.68 3.22
CA LEU A 36 -9.99 -1.44 2.35
C LEU A 36 -10.35 -2.67 1.50
N LEU A 37 -9.35 -3.38 0.99
CA LEU A 37 -9.56 -4.62 0.24
C LEU A 37 -10.09 -5.74 1.15
N GLU A 38 -9.62 -5.84 2.39
CA GLU A 38 -10.11 -6.82 3.38
C GLU A 38 -11.58 -6.56 3.79
N ASP A 39 -12.04 -5.31 3.69
CA ASP A 39 -13.41 -4.89 4.02
C ASP A 39 -14.32 -4.79 2.77
N ASP A 40 -13.88 -5.33 1.62
CA ASP A 40 -14.56 -5.27 0.32
C ASP A 40 -14.97 -3.83 -0.09
N ASN A 41 -14.16 -2.84 0.29
CA ASN A 41 -14.46 -1.43 0.07
C ASN A 41 -13.88 -0.94 -1.27
N THR A 42 -14.76 -0.38 -2.11
CA THR A 42 -14.42 0.22 -3.41
C THR A 42 -13.55 1.48 -3.30
N ASP A 43 -13.50 2.12 -2.13
CA ASP A 43 -12.59 3.24 -1.86
C ASP A 43 -11.10 2.82 -2.01
N ALA A 44 -10.82 1.51 -2.06
CA ALA A 44 -9.50 0.97 -2.39
C ALA A 44 -8.95 1.52 -3.73
N ALA A 45 -9.82 1.84 -4.70
CA ALA A 45 -9.39 2.40 -5.98
C ALA A 45 -8.75 3.79 -5.80
N ASP A 46 -9.31 4.63 -4.93
CA ASP A 46 -8.79 5.98 -4.68
C ASP A 46 -7.40 5.93 -4.03
N VAL A 47 -7.20 4.99 -3.09
CA VAL A 47 -5.92 4.80 -2.42
C VAL A 47 -4.87 4.23 -3.37
N LEU A 48 -5.28 3.33 -4.28
CA LEU A 48 -4.41 2.78 -5.30
C LEU A 48 -3.91 3.86 -6.27
N ASP A 49 -4.79 4.78 -6.69
CA ASP A 49 -4.43 5.92 -7.54
C ASP A 49 -3.41 6.84 -6.85
N GLU A 50 -3.50 7.02 -5.53
CA GLU A 50 -2.53 7.79 -4.75
C GLU A 50 -1.18 7.06 -4.58
N LEU A 51 -1.21 5.73 -4.55
CA LEU A 51 -0.04 4.86 -4.42
C LEU A 51 0.75 4.71 -5.75
N LEU A 52 0.06 4.74 -6.89
CA LEU A 52 0.61 4.57 -8.23
C LEU A 52 1.81 5.49 -8.57
N PRO A 53 1.74 6.83 -8.35
CA PRO A 53 2.88 7.71 -8.62
C PRO A 53 4.07 7.46 -7.68
N LEU A 54 3.85 6.81 -6.53
CA LEU A 54 4.87 6.54 -5.53
C LEU A 54 5.61 5.22 -5.76
N LEU A 55 4.93 4.16 -6.23
CA LEU A 55 5.55 2.86 -6.50
C LEU A 55 6.51 2.85 -7.71
N GLY A 56 6.49 3.89 -8.53
CA GLY A 56 7.32 4.01 -9.73
C GLY A 56 6.93 3.01 -10.83
N THR A 57 7.66 3.02 -11.94
CA THR A 57 7.27 2.27 -13.15
C THR A 57 7.45 0.76 -13.03
N HIS A 58 8.20 0.28 -12.04
CA HIS A 58 8.53 -1.14 -11.89
C HIS A 58 7.31 -1.99 -11.50
N HIS A 59 6.37 -1.40 -10.74
CA HIS A 59 5.15 -2.06 -10.29
C HIS A 59 3.92 -1.65 -11.10
N LYS A 60 4.09 -0.97 -12.22
CA LYS A 60 2.97 -0.45 -13.01
C LYS A 60 2.03 -1.56 -13.49
N SER A 61 2.57 -2.74 -13.84
CA SER A 61 1.76 -3.88 -14.25
C SER A 61 0.93 -4.43 -13.09
N ASP A 62 1.56 -4.61 -11.92
CA ASP A 62 0.90 -5.11 -10.71
C ASP A 62 -0.19 -4.13 -10.25
N VAL A 63 0.10 -2.82 -10.25
CA VAL A 63 -0.85 -1.76 -9.87
C VAL A 63 -2.03 -1.68 -10.84
N ASN A 64 -1.79 -1.81 -12.15
CA ASN A 64 -2.90 -1.87 -13.11
C ASN A 64 -3.78 -3.10 -12.90
N ALA A 65 -3.20 -4.25 -12.57
CA ALA A 65 -3.97 -5.45 -12.28
C ALA A 65 -4.80 -5.29 -10.99
N LEU A 66 -4.21 -4.69 -9.96
CA LEU A 66 -4.90 -4.27 -8.73
C LEU A 66 -6.13 -3.40 -9.04
N ALA A 67 -5.97 -2.39 -9.90
CA ALA A 67 -7.07 -1.51 -10.30
C ALA A 67 -8.21 -2.30 -10.97
N THR A 68 -7.88 -3.17 -11.93
CA THR A 68 -8.86 -4.04 -12.59
C THR A 68 -9.60 -4.91 -11.58
N PHE A 69 -8.89 -5.55 -10.65
CA PHE A 69 -9.54 -6.41 -9.66
C PHE A 69 -10.46 -5.64 -8.72
N ILE A 70 -10.08 -4.43 -8.30
CA ILE A 70 -10.97 -3.55 -7.52
C ILE A 70 -12.21 -3.16 -8.32
N GLU A 71 -12.04 -2.80 -9.61
CA GLU A 71 -13.15 -2.46 -10.51
C GLU A 71 -14.10 -3.64 -10.76
N GLU A 72 -13.56 -4.87 -10.80
CA GLU A 72 -14.34 -6.10 -10.96
C GLU A 72 -14.85 -6.69 -9.63
N TYR A 73 -14.61 -6.02 -8.50
CA TYR A 73 -14.95 -6.48 -7.14
C TYR A 73 -14.27 -7.79 -6.72
N GLU A 74 -13.17 -8.14 -7.38
CA GLU A 74 -12.32 -9.31 -7.09
C GLU A 74 -11.27 -8.94 -6.02
N PHE A 75 -11.73 -8.55 -4.83
CA PHE A 75 -10.86 -8.05 -3.75
C PHE A 75 -9.86 -9.09 -3.22
N GLU A 76 -10.22 -10.38 -3.26
CA GLU A 76 -9.31 -11.47 -2.88
C GLU A 76 -8.08 -11.54 -3.81
N ASP A 77 -8.27 -11.42 -5.12
CA ASP A 77 -7.18 -11.40 -6.10
C ASP A 77 -6.33 -10.12 -5.99
N ALA A 78 -6.98 -8.98 -5.70
CA ALA A 78 -6.29 -7.73 -5.39
C ALA A 78 -5.36 -7.85 -4.18
N LEU A 79 -5.79 -8.52 -3.10
CA LEU A 79 -4.96 -8.77 -1.91
C LEU A 79 -3.75 -9.65 -2.21
N VAL A 80 -3.89 -10.66 -3.09
CA VAL A 80 -2.78 -11.52 -3.51
C VAL A 80 -1.71 -10.69 -4.21
N ILE A 81 -2.11 -9.81 -5.15
CA ILE A 81 -1.16 -8.93 -5.84
C ILE A 81 -0.52 -7.94 -4.86
N LEU A 82 -1.32 -7.29 -4.02
CA LEU A 82 -0.80 -6.33 -3.04
C LEU A 82 0.24 -6.98 -2.11
N GLY A 83 -0.04 -8.19 -1.63
CA GLY A 83 0.91 -8.98 -0.84
C GLY A 83 2.22 -9.25 -1.59
N ALA A 84 2.15 -9.58 -2.88
CA ALA A 84 3.33 -9.79 -3.71
C ALA A 84 4.18 -8.51 -3.86
N ILE A 85 3.55 -7.36 -4.04
CA ILE A 85 4.23 -6.05 -4.09
C ILE A 85 4.91 -5.75 -2.74
N ILE A 86 4.20 -5.94 -1.62
CA ILE A 86 4.72 -5.70 -0.26
C ILE A 86 5.90 -6.61 0.07
N GLU A 87 5.82 -7.90 -0.30
CA GLU A 87 6.90 -8.86 -0.10
C GLU A 87 8.08 -8.66 -1.06
N GLY A 88 7.99 -7.71 -2.00
CA GLY A 88 9.00 -7.49 -3.05
C GLY A 88 9.13 -8.67 -4.01
N ARG A 89 8.12 -9.54 -4.05
CA ARG A 89 8.02 -10.66 -4.99
C ARG A 89 7.40 -10.10 -6.26
N GLY A 90 8.23 -9.55 -7.14
CA GLY A 90 7.77 -9.19 -8.48
C GLY A 90 7.12 -10.41 -9.11
N THR A 91 5.85 -10.29 -9.50
CA THR A 91 5.12 -11.35 -10.22
C THR A 91 5.63 -11.35 -11.66
N SER A 92 6.85 -11.90 -11.81
CA SER A 92 7.60 -11.91 -13.06
C SER A 92 7.17 -13.03 -14.01
#